data_AF-A0A0Q8CNQ2-F1
#
_entry.id   AF-A0A0Q8CNQ2-F1
#
_cell.length_a   1.000
_cell.length_b   1.000
_cell.length_c   1.000
_cell.angle_alpha   90.00
_cell.angle_beta   90.00
_cell.angle_gamma   90.00
#
_symmetry.space_group_name_H-M   'P 1'
#
loop_
_entity.id
_entity.type
_entity.pdbx_description
1 polymer ?
#
loop_
_entity_poly.entity_id
_entity_poly.type
_entity_poly.pdbx_seq_one_letter_code
_entity_poly.pdbx_strand_id
1 'polypeptide(L)'
;MLWLGFAVSLLAWCLLSLGMEKHYAQACAGRYDARRARVWRGLGWALHAAAFAGFAAWKGWEFGPIFWAAVLMLSALAWSLSLTLWPKASAKLAVAVLLSGVATALLSG
;
A
#
# COMPACT_ATOMS: atom_id res chain seq x y z
N MET A 1 -13.57 6.95 1.49
CA MET A 1 -12.59 7.24 0.42
C MET A 1 -11.17 7.49 0.92
N LEU A 2 -10.91 8.47 1.80
CA LEU A 2 -9.55 8.74 2.29
C LEU A 2 -8.89 7.54 2.98
N TRP A 3 -9.60 6.87 3.90
CA TRP A 3 -9.08 5.69 4.60
C TRP A 3 -8.81 4.51 3.67
N LEU A 4 -9.72 4.24 2.72
CA LEU A 4 -9.50 3.21 1.70
C LEU A 4 -8.27 3.54 0.83
N GLY A 5 -8.12 4.78 0.39
CA GLY A 5 -6.95 5.23 -0.37
C GLY A 5 -5.65 5.08 0.41
N PHE A 6 -5.67 5.35 1.72
CA PHE A 6 -4.54 5.11 2.62
C PHE A 6 -4.21 3.64 2.71
N ALA A 7 -5.21 2.79 2.92
CA ALA A 7 -5.02 1.36 3.07
C ALA A 7 -4.48 0.70 1.78
N VAL A 8 -4.99 1.12 0.62
CA VAL A 8 -4.49 0.68 -0.70
C VAL A 8 -3.05 1.15 -0.93
N SER A 9 -2.73 2.40 -0.60
CA SER A 9 -1.38 2.94 -0.76
C SER A 9 -0.38 2.27 0.20
N LEU A 10 -0.80 1.95 1.43
CA LEU A 10 0.01 1.20 2.38
C LEU A 10 0.32 -0.22 1.86
N LEU A 11 -0.69 -0.90 1.30
CA LEU A 11 -0.49 -2.20 0.66
C LEU A 11 0.44 -2.11 -0.55
N ALA A 12 0.31 -1.06 -1.36
CA ALA A 12 1.18 -0.81 -2.50
C ALA A 12 2.66 -0.68 -2.07
N TRP A 13 2.94 0.08 -1.02
CA TRP A 13 4.29 0.17 -0.42
C TRP A 13 4.79 -1.19 0.10
N CYS A 14 3.89 -1.98 0.71
CA CYS A 14 4.20 -3.35 1.13
C CYS A 14 4.61 -4.23 -0.06
N LEU A 15 3.84 -4.21 -1.16
CA LEU A 15 4.13 -4.97 -2.38
C LEU A 15 5.45 -4.54 -3.03
N LEU A 16 5.70 -3.23 -3.11
CA LEU A 16 6.98 -2.67 -3.56
C LEU A 16 8.15 -3.16 -2.71
N SER A 17 7.95 -3.23 -1.39
CA SER A 17 8.97 -3.68 -0.43
C SER A 17 9.24 -5.18 -0.53
N LEU A 18 8.23 -6.01 -0.79
CA LEU A 18 8.38 -7.44 -1.09
C LEU A 18 9.19 -7.69 -2.37
N GLY A 19 9.30 -6.70 -3.25
CA GLY A 19 10.23 -6.70 -4.37
C GLY A 19 11.69 -6.55 -3.98
N MET A 20 12.01 -6.35 -2.70
CA MET A 20 13.36 -6.25 -2.17
C MET A 20 13.70 -7.50 -1.34
N GLU A 21 14.88 -8.05 -1.57
CA GLU A 21 15.33 -9.32 -0.98
C GLU A 21 15.26 -9.33 0.56
N LYS A 22 15.68 -8.24 1.20
CA LYS A 22 15.66 -8.06 2.65
C LYS A 22 14.26 -8.24 3.25
N HIS A 23 13.24 -7.63 2.65
CA HIS A 23 11.88 -7.66 3.20
C HIS A 23 11.11 -8.88 2.75
N TYR A 24 11.44 -9.45 1.58
CA TYR A 24 10.91 -10.75 1.17
C TYR A 24 11.30 -11.85 2.15
N ALA A 25 12.58 -11.92 2.56
CA ALA A 25 13.05 -12.90 3.54
C ALA A 25 12.41 -12.74 4.94
N GLN A 26 11.99 -11.51 5.28
CA GLN A 26 11.32 -11.23 6.57
C GLN A 26 9.83 -11.59 6.56
N ALA A 27 9.16 -11.46 5.42
CA ALA A 27 7.72 -11.65 5.29
C ALA A 27 7.34 -13.04 4.73
N CYS A 28 8.21 -13.67 3.95
CA CYS A 28 7.98 -14.95 3.29
C CYS A 28 9.07 -15.94 3.69
N ALA A 29 8.68 -17.15 4.12
CA ALA A 29 9.61 -18.21 4.49
C ALA A 29 10.30 -18.88 3.27
N GLY A 30 10.15 -18.34 2.06
CA GLY A 30 10.63 -18.93 0.80
C GLY A 30 11.88 -18.25 0.25
N ARG A 31 12.51 -18.89 -0.75
CA ARG A 31 13.63 -18.29 -1.50
C ARG A 31 13.16 -17.08 -2.31
N TYR A 32 14.00 -16.04 -2.31
CA TYR A 32 13.81 -14.86 -3.14
C TYR A 32 13.90 -15.24 -4.63
N ASP A 33 12.95 -14.75 -5.42
CA ASP A 33 12.89 -14.95 -6.87
C ASP A 33 12.76 -13.58 -7.55
N ALA A 34 13.77 -13.21 -8.34
CA ALA A 34 13.86 -11.93 -9.04
C ALA A 34 12.69 -11.71 -10.03
N ARG A 35 12.10 -12.77 -10.59
CA ARG A 35 10.92 -12.66 -11.46
C ARG A 35 9.69 -12.29 -10.64
N ARG A 36 9.46 -12.96 -9.51
CA ARG A 36 8.35 -12.63 -8.59
C ARG A 36 8.53 -11.24 -7.98
N ALA A 37 9.76 -10.84 -7.67
CA ALA A 37 10.08 -9.51 -7.17
C ALA A 37 9.66 -8.41 -8.17
N ARG A 38 9.88 -8.60 -9.48
CA ARG A 38 9.40 -7.67 -10.51
C ARG A 38 7.88 -7.60 -10.58
N VAL A 39 7.19 -8.74 -10.44
CA VAL A 39 5.72 -8.79 -10.39
C VAL A 39 5.21 -7.99 -9.19
N TRP A 40 5.79 -8.18 -8.00
CA TRP A 40 5.38 -7.44 -6.80
C TRP A 40 5.56 -5.93 -6.93
N ARG A 41 6.68 -5.48 -7.52
CA ARG A 41 6.91 -4.05 -7.80
C ARG A 41 5.93 -3.49 -8.82
N GLY A 42 5.64 -4.26 -9.87
CA GLY A 42 4.64 -3.90 -10.87
C GLY A 42 3.25 -3.73 -10.25
N LEU A 43 2.84 -4.68 -9.40
CA LEU A 43 1.55 -4.63 -8.69
C LEU A 43 1.48 -3.43 -7.73
N GLY A 44 2.54 -3.14 -6.99
CA GLY A 44 2.57 -1.99 -6.09
C GLY A 44 2.41 -0.66 -6.83
N TRP A 45 3.14 -0.46 -7.93
CA TRP A 45 2.97 0.73 -8.78
C TRP A 45 1.57 0.81 -9.40
N ALA A 46 1.03 -0.32 -9.88
CA ALA A 46 -0.32 -0.37 -10.42
C ALA A 46 -1.38 0.03 -9.38
N LEU A 47 -1.23 -0.41 -8.13
CA LEU A 47 -2.13 0.00 -7.03
C LEU A 47 -2.05 1.50 -6.73
N HIS A 48 -0.86 2.10 -6.70
CA HIS A 48 -0.74 3.55 -6.52
C HIS A 48 -1.38 4.34 -7.65
N ALA A 49 -1.25 3.88 -8.90
CA ALA A 49 -1.90 4.47 -10.05
C ALA A 49 -3.43 4.34 -9.98
N ALA A 50 -3.94 3.18 -9.56
CA ALA A 50 -5.37 2.97 -9.33
C ALA A 50 -5.91 3.88 -8.21
N ALA A 51 -5.15 4.03 -7.11
CA ALA A 51 -5.51 4.95 -6.04
C ALA A 51 -5.54 6.41 -6.53
N PHE A 52 -4.58 6.83 -7.35
CA PHE A 52 -4.58 8.15 -7.99
C PHE A 52 -5.85 8.38 -8.83
N ALA A 53 -6.17 7.43 -9.71
CA ALA A 53 -7.38 7.49 -10.53
C ALA A 53 -8.65 7.58 -9.68
N GLY A 54 -8.72 6.85 -8.56
CA GLY A 54 -9.83 6.92 -7.61
C GLY A 54 -9.98 8.30 -6.96
N PHE A 55 -8.87 8.93 -6.55
CA PHE A 55 -8.90 10.28 -5.99
C PHE A 55 -9.25 11.36 -7.03
N ALA A 56 -8.72 11.24 -8.25
CA ALA A 56 -9.07 12.12 -9.36
C ALA A 56 -10.56 12.01 -9.72
N ALA A 57 -11.13 10.81 -9.71
CA ALA A 57 -12.56 10.59 -9.93
C ALA A 57 -13.43 11.13 -8.78
N TRP A 58 -12.97 11.03 -7.53
CA TRP A 58 -13.74 11.44 -6.35
C TRP A 58 -13.76 12.96 -6.12
N LYS A 59 -12.64 13.66 -6.36
CA LYS A 59 -12.49 15.10 -6.07
C LYS A 59 -12.10 15.95 -7.28
N GLY A 60 -12.09 15.37 -8.48
CA GLY A 60 -11.66 16.03 -9.70
C GLY A 60 -10.13 16.16 -9.79
N TRP A 61 -9.66 16.66 -10.92
CA TRP A 61 -8.22 16.85 -11.19
C TRP A 61 -7.58 17.99 -10.39
N GLU A 62 -8.40 18.92 -9.85
CA GLU A 62 -7.89 20.04 -9.06
C GLU A 62 -7.44 19.59 -7.65
N PHE A 63 -8.30 18.85 -6.96
CA PHE A 63 -8.04 18.44 -5.57
C PHE A 63 -7.65 16.96 -5.42
N GLY A 64 -8.03 16.09 -6.35
CA GLY A 64 -7.71 14.66 -6.31
C GLY A 64 -6.21 14.38 -6.18
N PRO A 65 -5.34 14.97 -7.01
CA PRO A 65 -3.88 14.80 -6.88
C PRO A 65 -3.32 15.27 -5.53
N ILE A 66 -3.89 16.33 -4.94
CA ILE A 66 -3.46 16.87 -3.65
C ILE A 66 -3.76 15.85 -2.54
N PHE A 67 -4.99 15.33 -2.49
CA PHE A 67 -5.38 14.30 -1.51
C PHE A 67 -4.61 13.00 -1.71
N TRP A 68 -4.42 12.58 -2.96
CA TRP A 68 -3.61 11.40 -3.28
C TRP A 68 -2.18 11.56 -2.79
N ALA A 69 -1.53 12.71 -3.04
CA ALA A 69 -0.17 12.96 -2.60
C ALA A 69 -0.04 12.93 -1.08
N ALA A 70 -0.99 13.55 -0.35
CA ALA A 70 -1.02 13.51 1.10
C ALA A 70 -1.14 12.07 1.64
N VAL A 71 -2.06 11.28 1.08
CA VAL A 71 -2.24 9.88 1.46
C VAL A 71 -1.04 9.00 1.08
N LEU A 72 -0.43 9.25 -0.07
CA LEU A 72 0.78 8.58 -0.53
C LEU A 72 1.93 8.78 0.46
N MET A 73 2.16 10.03 0.89
CA MET A 73 3.19 10.37 1.88
C MET A 73 2.92 9.77 3.26
N LEU A 74 1.69 9.91 3.76
CA LEU A 74 1.30 9.37 5.07
C LEU A 74 1.43 7.84 5.11
N SER A 75 1.02 7.16 4.05
CA SER A 75 1.14 5.70 3.96
C SER A 75 2.61 5.25 3.83
N ALA A 76 3.45 6.00 3.11
CA ALA A 76 4.89 5.71 3.04
C ALA A 76 5.55 5.82 4.42
N LEU A 77 5.23 6.88 5.17
CA LEU A 77 5.72 7.08 6.53
C LEU A 77 5.25 5.95 7.46
N ALA A 78 3.95 5.64 7.46
CA ALA A 78 3.39 4.57 8.28
C ALA A 78 4.02 3.21 7.95
N TRP A 79 4.25 2.91 6.67
CA TRP A 79 4.92 1.68 6.25
C TRP A 79 6.38 1.63 6.70
N SER A 80 7.13 2.72 6.54
CA SER A 80 8.54 2.81 6.99
C SER A 80 8.66 2.63 8.50
N LEU A 81 7.78 3.25 9.28
CA LEU A 81 7.71 3.06 10.72
C LEU A 81 7.35 1.61 11.08
N SER A 82 6.41 0.99 10.35
CA SER A 82 6.03 -0.41 10.58
C SER A 82 7.19 -1.38 10.32
N LEU A 83 7.98 -1.14 9.26
CA LEU A 83 9.19 -1.91 8.99
C LEU A 83 10.27 -1.73 10.07
N THR A 84 10.35 -0.54 10.67
CA THR A 84 11.35 -0.21 11.69
C THR A 84 10.98 -0.78 13.05
N LEU A 85 9.73 -0.59 13.49
CA LEU A 85 9.25 -0.93 14.82
C LEU A 85 8.78 -2.38 14.92
N TRP A 86 8.13 -2.91 13.87
CA TRP A 86 7.52 -4.24 13.88
C TRP A 86 7.80 -5.03 12.59
N PRO A 87 9.08 -5.30 12.24
CA PRO A 87 9.44 -5.91 10.96
C PRO A 87 8.71 -7.23 10.67
N LYS A 88 8.56 -8.09 11.68
CA LYS A 88 7.88 -9.41 11.55
C LYS A 88 6.36 -9.34 11.43
N ALA A 89 5.75 -8.25 11.89
CA ALA A 89 4.29 -8.05 11.86
C ALA A 89 3.84 -7.08 10.76
N SER A 90 4.76 -6.30 10.19
CA SER A 90 4.52 -5.26 9.19
C SER A 90 3.59 -5.70 8.06
N ALA A 91 3.87 -6.84 7.43
CA ALA A 91 3.03 -7.39 6.36
C ALA A 91 1.60 -7.74 6.84
N LYS A 92 1.46 -8.31 8.04
CA LYS A 92 0.15 -8.63 8.63
C LYS A 92 -0.63 -7.34 8.94
N LEU A 93 0.06 -6.31 9.44
CA LEU A 93 -0.53 -5.00 9.70
C LEU A 93 -1.02 -4.35 8.40
N ALA A 94 -0.25 -4.40 7.32
CA ALA A 94 -0.69 -3.86 6.03
C ALA A 94 -1.97 -4.55 5.53
N VAL A 95 -2.06 -5.88 5.65
CA VAL A 95 -3.27 -6.62 5.30
C VAL A 95 -4.45 -6.26 6.21
N ALA A 96 -4.23 -6.18 7.52
CA ALA A 96 -5.29 -5.80 8.47
C ALA A 96 -5.83 -4.38 8.20
N VAL A 97 -4.95 -3.43 7.89
CA VAL A 97 -5.34 -2.06 7.51
C VAL A 97 -6.12 -2.06 6.21
N LEU A 98 -5.69 -2.82 5.19
CA LEU A 98 -6.45 -2.99 3.95
C LEU A 98 -7.86 -3.52 4.19
N LEU A 99 -7.99 -4.60 4.97
CA LEU A 99 -9.29 -5.20 5.29
C LEU A 99 -10.19 -4.21 6.02
N SER A 100 -9.65 -3.41 6.93
CA SER A 100 -10.40 -2.34 7.60
C SER A 100 -10.84 -1.23 6.62
N GLY A 101 -10.00 -0.89 5.66
CA GLY A 101 -10.29 0.09 4.61
C GLY A 101 -11.42 -0.36 3.69
N VAL A 102 -11.41 -1.64 3.31
CA VAL A 102 -12.49 -2.25 2.52
C VAL A 102 -13.78 -2.33 3.33
N ALA A 103 -13.71 -2.81 4.58
CA ALA A 103 -14.89 -2.93 5.44
C ALA A 103 -15.59 -1.58 5.66
N THR A 104 -14.82 -0.53 5.97
CA THR A 104 -15.37 0.82 6.12
C THR A 104 -15.96 1.37 4.83
N ALA A 105 -15.37 1.10 3.67
CA ALA A 105 -15.92 1.50 2.39
C ALA A 105 -17.26 0.80 2.08
N LEU A 106 -17.37 -0.49 2.42
CA LEU A 106 -18.61 -1.26 2.25
C LEU A 106 -19.72 -0.82 3.21
N LEU A 107 -19.36 -0.44 4.44
CA LEU A 107 -20.32 0.03 5.45
C LEU A 107 -20.78 1.48 5.23
N SER A 108 -20.11 2.24 4.36
CA SER A 108 -20.40 3.65 4.09
C SER A 108 -20.94 3.93 2.69
N GLY A 109 -21.11 2.88 1.87
CA GLY A 109 -21.80 2.92 0.58
C GLY A 109 -23.23 2.43 0.71
#